data_AF-A0A1Y5TR56-F1
#
_entry.id   AF-A0A1Y5TR56-F1
#
_cell.length_a   1.000
_cell.length_b   1.000
_cell.length_c   1.000
_cell.angle_alpha   90.00
_cell.angle_beta   90.00
_cell.angle_gamma   90.00
#
_symmetry.space_group_name_H-M   'P 1'
#
loop_
_entity.id
_entity.type
_entity.pdbx_description
1 polymer ?
#
loop_
_entity_poly.entity_id
_entity_poly.type
_entity_poly.pdbx_seq_one_letter_code
_entity_poly.pdbx_strand_id
1 'polypeptide(L)' 'MGDIVNLNKYRKARVRAEAQSRAEENRRRTGLTKAEKDRERQARTKAERTLEGKKLDGEQDDPPKKGA' A
#
# COMPACT_ATOMS: atom_id res chain seq x y z
N MET A 1 32.69 12.34 -37.52
CA MET A 1 31.26 12.00 -37.61
C MET A 1 30.76 11.84 -36.19
N GLY A 2 29.92 12.74 -35.68
CA GLY A 2 29.52 12.76 -34.27
C GLY A 2 28.15 12.13 -34.08
N ASP A 3 28.04 11.16 -33.18
CA ASP A 3 26.76 10.53 -32.84
C ASP A 3 25.85 11.52 -32.10
N ILE A 4 24.70 11.82 -32.71
CA ILE A 4 23.67 12.67 -32.10
C ILE A 4 22.89 11.83 -31.09
N VAL A 5 23.27 11.92 -29.82
CA VAL A 5 22.60 11.21 -28.73
C VAL A 5 21.36 11.97 -28.24
N ASN A 6 20.22 11.29 -28.23
CA ASN A 6 18.98 11.87 -27.70
C ASN A 6 18.96 11.78 -26.17
N LEU A 7 19.23 12.91 -25.52
CA LEU A 7 19.27 13.01 -24.05
C LEU A 7 17.94 12.66 -23.37
N ASN A 8 16.80 12.90 -24.03
CA ASN A 8 15.50 12.54 -23.46
C ASN A 8 15.31 11.02 -23.39
N LYS A 9 15.76 10.28 -24.42
CA LYS A 9 15.74 8.81 -24.39
C LYS A 9 16.65 8.27 -23.29
N TYR A 10 17.83 8.86 -23.12
CA TYR A 10 18.76 8.49 -22.05
C TYR A 10 18.18 8.71 -20.65
N ARG A 11 17.60 9.87 -20.38
CA ARG A 11 16.92 10.14 -19.10
C ARG A 11 15.79 9.16 -18.84
N LYS A 12 14.94 8.89 -19.84
CA LYS A 12 13.85 7.91 -19.73
C LYS A 12 14.37 6.50 -19.44
N ALA A 13 15.48 6.09 -20.05
CA ALA A 13 16.11 4.80 -19.78
C ALA A 13 16.59 4.71 -18.33
N ARG A 14 17.27 5.75 -17.82
CA ARG A 14 17.69 5.81 -16.42
C ARG A 14 16.52 5.70 -15.43
N VAL A 15 15.45 6.46 -15.67
CA VAL A 15 14.24 6.43 -14.82
C VAL A 15 13.60 5.03 -14.82
N ARG A 16 13.54 4.36 -15.98
CA ARG A 16 13.02 2.98 -16.05
C ARG A 16 13.90 1.98 -15.30
N ALA A 17 15.22 2.09 -15.43
CA ALA A 17 16.16 1.22 -14.72
C ALA A 17 16.04 1.39 -13.19
N GLU A 18 15.93 2.62 -12.71
CA GLU A 18 15.71 2.91 -11.29
C GLU A 18 14.37 2.33 -10.79
N ALA A 19 13.31 2.47 -11.58
CA ALA A 19 12.01 1.88 -11.26
C ALA A 19 12.06 0.35 -11.19
N GLN A 20 12.80 -0.30 -12.10
CA GLN A 20 13.01 -1.76 -12.09
C GLN A 20 13.80 -2.20 -10.86
N SER A 21 14.89 -1.52 -10.53
CA SER A 21 15.69 -1.81 -9.32
C SER A 21 14.85 -1.72 -8.05
N ARG A 22 14.03 -0.67 -7.92
CA ARG A 22 13.10 -0.53 -6.78
C ARG A 22 12.05 -1.64 -6.75
N ALA A 23 11.55 -2.07 -7.92
CA ALA A 23 10.59 -3.17 -7.99
C ALA A 23 11.23 -4.52 -7.60
N GLU A 24 12.51 -4.74 -7.92
CA GLU A 24 13.27 -5.90 -7.47
C GLU A 24 13.54 -5.86 -5.96
N GLU A 25 13.95 -4.71 -5.43
CA GLU A 25 14.16 -4.51 -4.00
C GLU A 25 12.88 -4.78 -3.21
N ASN A 26 11.74 -4.25 -3.65
CA ASN A 26 10.45 -4.51 -3.02
C ASN A 26 10.06 -5.99 -3.09
N ARG A 27 10.31 -6.66 -4.23
CA ARG A 27 10.11 -8.12 -4.36
C ARG A 27 10.99 -8.90 -3.37
N ARG A 28 12.24 -8.51 -3.17
CA ARG A 28 13.13 -9.16 -2.18
C ARG A 28 12.75 -8.85 -0.73
N ARG A 29 12.40 -7.59 -0.44
CA ARG A 29 12.14 -7.11 0.92
C ARG A 29 10.80 -7.57 1.46
N THR A 30 9.74 -7.43 0.68
CA THR A 30 8.38 -7.69 1.13
C THR A 30 7.74 -8.90 0.46
N GLY A 31 8.30 -9.43 -0.63
CA GLY A 31 7.69 -10.50 -1.42
C GLY A 31 6.46 -10.06 -2.22
N LEU A 32 5.77 -9.01 -1.78
CA LEU A 32 4.56 -8.48 -2.38
C LEU A 32 4.86 -7.42 -3.46
N THR A 33 4.11 -7.50 -4.55
CA THR A 33 4.04 -6.46 -5.57
C THR A 33 3.17 -5.30 -5.10
N LYS A 34 3.30 -4.14 -5.78
CA LYS A 34 2.45 -2.97 -5.51
C LYS A 34 0.95 -3.30 -5.64
N ALA A 35 0.58 -4.09 -6.65
CA ALA A 35 -0.81 -4.47 -6.89
C ALA A 35 -1.39 -5.33 -5.76
N GLU A 36 -0.60 -6.25 -5.22
CA GLU A 36 -1.00 -7.08 -4.07
C GLU A 36 -1.15 -6.24 -2.81
N LYS A 37 -0.18 -5.33 -2.54
CA LYS A 37 -0.25 -4.39 -1.44
C LYS A 37 -1.51 -3.51 -1.50
N ASP A 38 -1.86 -3.03 -2.70
CA ASP A 38 -3.05 -2.19 -2.90
C ASP A 38 -4.35 -3.00 -2.70
N ARG A 39 -4.41 -4.26 -3.17
CA ARG A 39 -5.54 -5.16 -2.91
C ARG A 39 -5.70 -5.43 -1.42
N GLU A 40 -4.61 -5.74 -0.71
CA GLU A 40 -4.66 -6.00 0.72
C GLU A 40 -5.10 -4.76 1.49
N ARG A 41 -4.59 -3.58 1.14
CA ARG A 41 -5.04 -2.30 1.72
C ARG A 41 -6.54 -2.11 1.50
N GLN A 42 -7.06 -2.36 0.30
CA GLN A 42 -8.49 -2.24 0.02
C GLN A 42 -9.32 -3.29 0.78
N ALA A 43 -8.82 -4.50 0.96
CA ALA A 43 -9.49 -5.52 1.75
C ALA A 43 -9.56 -5.11 3.22
N ARG A 44 -8.46 -4.59 3.78
CA ARG A 44 -8.40 -4.05 5.15
C ARG A 44 -9.36 -2.88 5.34
N THR A 45 -9.37 -1.89 4.44
CA THR A 45 -10.28 -0.74 4.57
C THR A 45 -11.75 -1.15 4.47
N LYS A 46 -12.08 -2.14 3.63
CA LYS A 46 -13.44 -2.70 3.58
C LYS A 46 -13.81 -3.42 4.87
N ALA A 47 -12.89 -4.20 5.43
CA ALA A 47 -13.09 -4.88 6.70
C ALA A 47 -13.27 -3.87 7.85
N GLU A 48 -12.42 -2.84 7.93
CA GLU A 48 -12.52 -1.74 8.89
C GLU A 48 -13.87 -1.04 8.80
N ARG A 49 -14.30 -0.63 7.60
CA ARG A 49 -15.62 -0.01 7.39
C ARG A 49 -16.78 -0.93 7.76
N THR A 50 -16.64 -2.23 7.48
CA THR A 50 -17.66 -3.23 7.86
C THR A 50 -17.72 -3.40 9.36
N LEU A 51 -16.58 -3.38 10.05
CA LEU A 51 -16.52 -3.44 11.51
C LEU A 51 -17.08 -2.17 12.13
N GLU A 52 -16.70 -1.00 11.61
CA GLU A 52 -17.19 0.31 12.03
C GLU A 52 -18.72 0.42 11.90
N GLY A 53 -19.29 0.04 10.75
CA GLY A 53 -20.75 0.00 10.56
C GLY A 53 -21.47 -1.07 11.37
N LYS A 54 -20.72 -2.02 11.97
CA LYS A 54 -21.24 -3.04 12.90
C LYS A 54 -20.92 -2.72 14.36
N LYS A 55 -20.23 -1.61 14.65
CA LYS A 55 -20.10 -1.14 16.02
C LYS A 55 -21.49 -0.68 16.45
N LEU A 56 -22.07 -1.40 17.40
CA LEU A 56 -23.19 -0.89 18.16
C LEU A 56 -22.62 0.21 19.06
N ASP A 57 -23.08 1.44 18.87
CA ASP A 57 -22.78 2.60 19.73
C ASP A 57 -23.33 2.45 21.18
N GLY A 58 -23.65 1.23 21.61
CA GLY A 58 -24.34 0.92 22.86
C GLY A 58 -23.54 0.13 23.89
N GLU A 59 -22.29 -0.28 23.62
CA GLU A 59 -21.58 -1.18 24.54
C GLU A 59 -20.09 -0.86 24.72
N GLN A 60 -19.74 0.43 24.72
CA GLN A 60 -18.50 0.93 25.32
C GLN A 60 -18.81 2.25 25.99
N ASP A 61 -19.45 2.19 27.17
CA ASP A 61 -19.29 3.12 28.31
C ASP A 61 -20.29 2.80 29.45
N ASP A 62 -20.63 1.54 29.72
CA ASP A 62 -21.32 1.16 30.95
C ASP A 62 -20.27 0.70 31.99
N PRO A 63 -19.95 1.51 33.02
CA PRO A 63 -19.07 1.07 34.10
C PRO A 63 -19.72 -0.10 34.86
N PRO A 64 -18.93 -1.03 35.44
CA PRO A 64 -19.47 -2.25 36.02
C PRO A 64 -20.44 -1.91 37.16
N LYS A 65 -21.74 -2.17 36.95
CA LYS A 65 -22.74 -2.08 38.02
C LYS A 65 -22.40 -3.13 39.08
N LYS A 66 -21.84 -2.67 40.21
CA LYS A 66 -21.73 -3.47 41.44
C LYS A 66 -23.14 -3.91 41.85
N GLY A 67 -23.32 -5.23 41.93
CA GLY A 67 -24.53 -5.88 42.40
C GLY A 67 -24.86 -5.51 43.85
N ALA A 68 -26.16 -5.60 44.14
CA ALA A 68 -26.85 -5.32 45.39
C ALA A 68 -26.31 -6.10 46.60
#